data_AF-A0A0D2MQG2-F1
#
_entry.id   AF-A0A0D2MQG2-F1
#
_cell.length_a   1.000
_cell.length_b   1.000
_cell.length_c   1.000
_cell.angle_alpha   90.00
_cell.angle_beta   90.00
_cell.angle_gamma   90.00
#
_symmetry.space_group_name_H-M   'P 1'
#
loop_
_entity.id
_entity.type
_entity.pdbx_description
1 polymer ?
#
loop_
_entity_poly.entity_id
_entity_poly.type
_entity_poly.pdbx_seq_one_letter_code
_entity_poly.pdbx_strand_id
1 'polypeptide(L)'
;METLMYRKVAQDPYILDRIDRLPIADTPLHEAARSDKPHFAMEVANLKPSLSSKLNHMGLSPVHLALQHNCSHMVRGLITINSELIRVKAKGMITPLHYLAQIDDADLLAEFLFACPSSIEDTTVKFETAVHIAVKNRSIRALKVLLGWLNRVNKEDILNWKDEDGNTALHIAVSTNQPQVVKLLVKHVNVNVKNSNGMTAMDTFHLQGTMQNLEIGKILSRARAKTASNLTSNMTLRDYLSRNLSLIDIRDKYLGIYSRNNCSDIRAVVLVVAILIVTATYQAGLQPPGGYWQDNYKPATTNNGSSSANNTNTTLGQDQRPHNAGQIIMKPFNLFYFFTLNSLAFYISVWTILVVITGLPFSMILYICTFFLLLSYYASLVSIFPSQPNSSSFTTARTSFIFFIYVSAVAVYAFPSIALFKHGRVKNRVVSMRGNR
;
A
#
# COMPACT_ATOMS: atom_id res chain seq x y z
N MET A 1 52.26 9.05 2.05
CA MET A 1 51.66 10.23 1.38
C MET A 1 51.02 11.18 2.38
N GLU A 2 50.40 10.68 3.45
CA GLU A 2 49.76 11.47 4.52
C GLU A 2 50.69 12.52 5.14
N THR A 3 51.90 12.11 5.57
CA THR A 3 52.93 13.03 6.10
C THR A 3 53.36 14.12 5.11
N LEU A 4 53.29 13.83 3.81
CA LEU A 4 53.66 14.76 2.75
C LEU A 4 52.53 15.76 2.46
N MET A 5 51.26 15.34 2.66
CA MET A 5 50.10 16.21 2.58
C MET A 5 50.08 17.22 3.73
N TYR A 6 50.19 16.78 4.98
CA TYR A 6 50.21 17.68 6.13
C TYR A 6 51.38 18.67 6.06
N ARG A 7 52.53 18.25 5.51
CA ARG A 7 53.65 19.16 5.23
C ARG A 7 53.30 20.21 4.18
N LYS A 8 52.59 19.86 3.10
CA LYS A 8 52.13 20.81 2.08
C LYS A 8 51.03 21.74 2.60
N VAL A 9 50.12 21.23 3.43
CA VAL A 9 49.08 22.06 4.09
C VAL A 9 49.71 23.00 5.13
N ALA A 10 50.75 22.55 5.84
CA ALA A 10 51.50 23.43 6.75
C ALA A 10 52.30 24.52 6.01
N GLN A 11 52.80 24.23 4.80
CA GLN A 11 53.46 25.21 3.94
C GLN A 11 52.46 26.20 3.31
N ASP A 12 51.25 25.75 2.98
CA ASP A 12 50.20 26.57 2.41
C ASP A 12 48.82 26.21 2.98
N PRO A 13 48.39 26.87 4.07
CA PRO A 13 47.13 26.55 4.76
C PRO A 13 45.87 26.71 3.90
N TYR A 14 45.92 27.53 2.85
CA TYR A 14 44.75 27.84 2.01
C TYR A 14 44.72 27.01 0.71
N ILE A 15 45.62 26.04 0.54
CA ILE A 15 45.71 25.24 -0.69
C ILE A 15 44.40 24.54 -1.04
N LEU A 16 43.70 23.96 -0.05
CA LEU A 16 42.42 23.29 -0.26
C LEU A 16 41.28 24.27 -0.53
N ASP A 17 41.29 25.45 0.10
CA ASP A 17 40.28 26.48 -0.12
C ASP A 17 40.37 27.09 -1.52
N ARG A 18 41.58 27.26 -2.07
CA ARG A 18 41.75 27.74 -3.45
C ARG A 18 41.21 26.74 -4.46
N ILE A 19 41.46 25.44 -4.24
CA ILE A 19 40.92 24.37 -5.09
C ILE A 19 39.39 24.31 -4.96
N ASP A 20 38.85 24.47 -3.75
CA ASP A 20 37.41 24.46 -3.51
C ASP A 20 36.69 25.66 -4.14
N ARG A 21 37.37 26.78 -4.35
CA ARG A 21 36.80 27.93 -5.08
C ARG A 21 36.64 27.69 -6.58
N LEU A 22 37.39 26.75 -7.16
CA LEU A 22 37.26 26.42 -8.58
C LEU A 22 35.96 25.65 -8.83
N PRO A 23 35.05 26.11 -9.71
CA PRO A 23 33.78 25.43 -9.96
C PRO A 23 33.96 24.00 -10.48
N ILE A 24 34.92 23.81 -11.39
CA ILE A 24 35.27 22.55 -12.01
C ILE A 24 36.80 22.41 -11.94
N ALA A 25 37.28 21.41 -11.21
CA ALA A 25 38.70 21.12 -11.07
C ALA A 25 38.92 19.66 -10.67
N ASP A 26 40.03 19.06 -11.13
CA ASP A 26 40.49 17.79 -10.56
C ASP A 26 41.02 18.07 -9.15
N THR A 27 40.22 17.70 -8.16
CA THR A 27 40.62 17.78 -6.75
C THR A 27 41.55 16.63 -6.37
N PRO A 28 42.32 16.74 -5.26
CA PRO A 28 43.12 15.63 -4.75
C PRO A 28 42.32 14.34 -4.52
N LEU A 29 41.01 14.46 -4.24
CA LEU A 29 40.11 13.31 -4.12
C LEU A 29 39.86 12.59 -5.45
N HIS A 30 39.82 13.31 -6.58
CA HIS A 30 39.69 12.68 -7.91
C HIS A 30 40.95 11.86 -8.25
N GLU A 31 42.14 12.37 -7.91
CA GLU A 31 43.39 11.63 -8.11
C GLU A 31 43.52 10.45 -7.16
N ALA A 32 43.09 10.61 -5.90
CA ALA A 32 43.01 9.52 -4.94
C ALA A 32 42.04 8.42 -5.40
N ALA A 33 40.91 8.80 -6.01
CA ALA A 33 39.93 7.87 -6.58
C ALA A 33 40.49 7.09 -7.78
N ARG A 34 41.33 7.72 -8.62
CA ARG A 34 42.00 7.07 -9.75
C ARG A 34 43.13 6.13 -9.32
N SER A 35 43.80 6.46 -8.22
CA SER A 35 44.95 5.70 -7.68
C SER A 35 44.57 4.66 -6.61
N ASP A 36 43.29 4.47 -6.27
CA ASP A 36 42.78 3.67 -5.14
C ASP A 36 43.50 3.92 -3.81
N LYS A 37 43.50 5.18 -3.33
CA LYS A 37 44.14 5.57 -2.06
C LYS A 37 43.10 5.94 -0.99
N PRO A 38 42.43 4.95 -0.35
CA PRO A 38 41.31 5.20 0.54
C PRO A 38 41.70 6.03 1.78
N HIS A 39 42.81 5.71 2.46
CA HIS A 39 43.23 6.44 3.66
C HIS A 39 43.49 7.92 3.39
N PHE A 40 44.28 8.20 2.35
CA PHE A 40 44.55 9.57 1.91
C PHE A 40 43.26 10.31 1.52
N ALA A 41 42.35 9.66 0.82
CA ALA A 41 41.07 10.27 0.48
C ALA A 41 40.20 10.58 1.68
N MET A 42 40.18 9.66 2.67
CA MET A 42 39.43 9.86 3.90
C MET A 42 39.96 11.05 4.70
N GLU A 43 41.27 11.21 4.80
CA GLU A 43 41.90 12.38 5.43
C GLU A 43 41.53 13.68 4.72
N VAL A 44 41.64 13.72 3.39
CA VAL A 44 41.31 14.92 2.60
C VAL A 44 39.82 15.27 2.72
N ALA A 45 38.94 14.26 2.69
CA ALA A 45 37.50 14.44 2.84
C ALA A 45 37.13 14.93 4.25
N ASN A 46 37.83 14.48 5.29
CA ASN A 46 37.64 14.97 6.67
C ASN A 46 38.12 16.41 6.84
N LEU A 47 39.23 16.79 6.19
CA LEU A 47 39.74 18.15 6.24
C LEU A 47 38.85 19.15 5.48
N LYS A 48 38.31 18.74 4.32
CA LYS A 48 37.44 19.60 3.51
C LYS A 48 36.34 18.78 2.81
N PRO A 49 35.18 18.58 3.48
CA PRO A 49 34.09 17.75 2.96
C PRO A 49 33.48 18.22 1.63
N SER A 50 33.54 19.52 1.32
CA SER A 50 33.02 20.09 0.07
C SER A 50 33.71 19.53 -1.18
N LEU A 51 34.97 19.09 -1.05
CA LEU A 51 35.71 18.48 -2.16
C LEU A 51 35.15 17.13 -2.58
N SER A 52 34.44 16.42 -1.69
CA SER A 52 33.91 15.09 -1.95
C SER A 52 32.73 15.08 -2.93
N SER A 53 31.99 16.19 -3.02
CA SER A 53 30.87 16.37 -3.96
C SER A 53 31.24 17.15 -5.22
N LYS A 54 32.46 17.72 -5.31
CA LYS A 54 32.91 18.48 -6.48
C LYS A 54 32.98 17.60 -7.72
N LEU A 55 32.72 18.23 -8.87
CA LEU A 55 32.84 17.58 -10.17
C LEU A 55 34.15 18.00 -10.85
N ASN A 56 34.82 17.07 -11.51
CA ASN A 56 35.99 17.35 -12.34
C ASN A 56 35.60 17.83 -13.75
N HIS A 57 36.61 18.04 -14.60
CA HIS A 57 36.45 18.48 -16.00
C HIS A 57 35.60 17.53 -16.86
N MET A 58 35.47 16.26 -16.47
CA MET A 58 34.59 15.28 -17.13
C MET A 58 33.15 15.32 -16.58
N GLY A 59 32.88 16.12 -15.55
CA GLY A 59 31.60 16.18 -14.85
C GLY A 59 31.36 15.00 -13.92
N LEU A 60 32.41 14.33 -13.45
CA LEU A 60 32.34 13.18 -12.54
C LEU A 60 32.77 13.60 -11.14
N SER A 61 32.12 13.05 -10.11
CA SER A 61 32.58 13.19 -8.72
C SER A 61 33.66 12.15 -8.39
N PRO A 62 34.40 12.30 -7.27
CA PRO A 62 35.38 11.30 -6.84
C PRO A 62 34.79 9.88 -6.72
N VAL A 63 33.55 9.75 -6.24
CA VAL A 63 32.85 8.45 -6.15
C VAL A 63 32.58 7.87 -7.54
N HIS A 64 32.19 8.68 -8.52
CA HIS A 64 31.98 8.19 -9.89
C HIS A 64 33.28 7.69 -10.53
N LEU A 65 34.40 8.40 -10.32
CA LEU A 65 35.70 7.95 -10.79
C LEU A 65 36.14 6.65 -10.10
N ALA A 66 35.94 6.55 -8.79
CA ALA A 66 36.27 5.34 -8.05
C ALA A 66 35.46 4.13 -8.56
N LEU A 67 34.16 4.33 -8.86
CA LEU A 67 33.32 3.29 -9.48
C LEU A 67 33.78 2.93 -10.90
N GLN A 68 34.18 3.92 -11.70
CA GLN A 68 34.69 3.70 -13.07
C GLN A 68 36.00 2.89 -13.08
N HIS A 69 36.85 3.09 -12.07
CA HIS A 69 38.11 2.37 -11.91
C HIS A 69 38.00 1.11 -11.04
N ASN A 70 36.79 0.72 -10.62
CA ASN A 70 36.52 -0.44 -9.77
C ASN A 70 37.25 -0.41 -8.40
N CYS A 71 37.48 0.79 -7.86
CA CYS A 71 38.14 1.04 -6.58
C CYS A 71 37.13 0.90 -5.42
N SER A 72 36.66 -0.32 -5.15
CA SER A 72 35.60 -0.59 -4.15
C SER A 72 35.98 -0.15 -2.73
N HIS A 73 37.25 -0.26 -2.34
CA HIS A 73 37.75 0.21 -1.04
C HIS A 73 37.63 1.72 -0.89
N MET A 74 38.01 2.48 -1.93
CA MET A 74 37.81 3.92 -2.00
C MET A 74 36.33 4.31 -1.88
N VAL A 75 35.46 3.62 -2.62
CA VAL A 75 34.00 3.87 -2.60
C VAL A 75 33.43 3.67 -1.19
N ARG A 76 33.77 2.55 -0.54
CA ARG A 76 33.33 2.26 0.83
C ARG A 76 33.84 3.33 1.81
N GLY A 77 35.11 3.71 1.72
CA GLY A 77 35.69 4.76 2.57
C GLY A 77 34.95 6.09 2.43
N LEU A 78 34.68 6.54 1.20
CA LEU A 78 33.97 7.80 0.96
C LEU A 78 32.52 7.78 1.49
N ILE A 79 31.82 6.65 1.35
CA ILE A 79 30.43 6.51 1.82
C ILE A 79 30.35 6.45 3.34
N THR A 80 31.34 5.85 4.01
CA THR A 80 31.40 5.86 5.48
C THR A 80 31.57 7.26 6.05
N ILE A 81 32.21 8.17 5.31
CA ILE A 81 32.34 9.58 5.72
C ILE A 81 31.04 10.34 5.45
N ASN A 82 30.46 10.16 4.26
CA ASN A 82 29.25 10.86 3.88
C ASN A 82 28.38 10.04 2.92
N SER A 83 27.23 9.55 3.42
CA SER A 83 26.25 8.78 2.65
C SER A 83 25.54 9.61 1.57
N GLU A 84 25.48 10.94 1.70
CA GLU A 84 24.85 11.82 0.69
C GLU A 84 25.65 11.85 -0.62
N LEU A 85 26.91 11.39 -0.61
CA LEU A 85 27.71 11.27 -1.84
C LEU A 85 27.08 10.30 -2.86
N ILE A 86 26.24 9.36 -2.41
CA ILE A 86 25.47 8.44 -3.25
C ILE A 86 24.44 9.17 -4.14
N ARG A 87 24.04 10.38 -3.77
CA ARG A 87 23.05 11.18 -4.51
C ARG A 87 23.67 12.29 -5.35
N VAL A 88 25.00 12.42 -5.35
CA VAL A 88 25.70 13.42 -6.16
C VAL A 88 25.43 13.14 -7.64
N LYS A 89 24.99 14.16 -8.35
CA LYS A 89 24.62 14.06 -9.77
C LYS A 89 25.79 14.49 -10.64
N ALA A 90 26.37 13.53 -11.35
CA ALA A 90 27.39 13.76 -12.37
C ALA A 90 26.76 14.21 -13.70
N LYS A 91 27.57 14.25 -14.76
CA LYS A 91 27.14 14.50 -16.15
C LYS A 91 25.89 13.67 -16.48
N GLY A 92 24.85 14.33 -17.01
CA GLY A 92 23.58 13.68 -17.34
C GLY A 92 22.68 13.37 -16.14
N MET A 93 22.93 13.98 -14.98
CA MET A 93 22.25 13.70 -13.71
C MET A 93 22.36 12.25 -13.24
N ILE A 94 23.40 11.55 -13.70
CA ILE A 94 23.70 10.19 -13.30
C ILE A 94 24.21 10.22 -11.86
N THR A 95 23.61 9.41 -10.99
CA THR A 95 24.10 9.21 -9.62
C THR A 95 24.97 7.96 -9.54
N PRO A 96 25.81 7.81 -8.50
CA PRO A 96 26.58 6.59 -8.26
C PRO A 96 25.73 5.31 -8.25
N LEU A 97 24.47 5.39 -7.78
CA LEU A 97 23.53 4.25 -7.82
C LEU A 97 23.20 3.82 -9.26
N HIS A 98 23.01 4.77 -10.18
CA HIS A 98 22.80 4.47 -11.60
C HIS A 98 24.02 3.79 -12.20
N TYR A 99 25.22 4.23 -11.83
CA TYR A 99 26.47 3.63 -12.30
C TYR A 99 26.63 2.17 -11.82
N LEU A 100 26.30 1.89 -10.55
CA LEU A 100 26.27 0.53 -10.02
C LEU A 100 25.28 -0.39 -10.75
N ALA A 101 24.09 0.15 -11.08
CA ALA A 101 23.10 -0.55 -11.89
C ALA A 101 23.62 -0.85 -13.31
N GLN A 102 24.49 -0.01 -13.87
CA GLN A 102 25.12 -0.22 -15.17
C GLN A 102 26.20 -1.32 -15.13
N ILE A 103 27.08 -1.33 -14.12
CA ILE A 103 28.20 -2.28 -14.03
C ILE A 103 27.81 -3.68 -13.50
N ASP A 104 26.58 -3.84 -12.98
CA ASP A 104 26.05 -5.09 -12.40
C ASP A 104 26.78 -5.56 -11.12
N ASP A 105 27.30 -4.62 -10.33
CA ASP A 105 27.84 -4.90 -8.99
C ASP A 105 26.70 -4.90 -7.95
N ALA A 106 26.18 -6.09 -7.69
CA ALA A 106 25.04 -6.30 -6.80
C ALA A 106 25.37 -6.05 -5.32
N ASP A 107 26.62 -6.26 -4.90
CA ASP A 107 27.04 -6.18 -3.51
C ASP A 107 27.17 -4.71 -3.08
N LEU A 108 27.91 -3.91 -3.86
CA LEU A 108 27.99 -2.46 -3.63
C LEU A 108 26.63 -1.79 -3.82
N LEU A 109 25.81 -2.26 -4.77
CA LEU A 109 24.46 -1.73 -4.96
C LEU A 109 23.59 -1.95 -3.72
N ALA A 110 23.67 -3.13 -3.09
CA ALA A 110 22.97 -3.38 -1.83
C ALA A 110 23.47 -2.46 -0.72
N GLU A 111 24.79 -2.31 -0.55
CA GLU A 111 25.38 -1.40 0.43
C GLU A 111 24.88 0.05 0.26
N PHE A 112 24.79 0.54 -0.97
CA PHE A 112 24.32 1.90 -1.27
C PHE A 112 22.85 2.12 -0.92
N LEU A 113 22.02 1.12 -1.21
CA LEU A 113 20.58 1.20 -0.91
C LEU A 113 20.33 1.23 0.61
N PHE A 114 21.12 0.49 1.38
CA PHE A 114 21.07 0.55 2.85
C PHE A 114 21.61 1.89 3.40
N ALA A 115 22.70 2.39 2.84
CA ALA A 115 23.30 3.66 3.28
C ALA A 115 22.42 4.88 2.94
N CYS A 116 21.76 4.89 1.79
CA CYS A 116 20.90 5.99 1.36
C CYS A 116 19.61 5.48 0.66
N PRO A 117 18.54 5.15 1.42
CA PRO A 117 17.29 4.65 0.85
C PRO A 117 16.58 5.60 -0.12
N SER A 118 16.83 6.91 0.00
CA SER A 118 16.24 7.94 -0.88
C SER A 118 16.87 7.96 -2.28
N SER A 119 18.04 7.36 -2.47
CA SER A 119 18.75 7.34 -3.76
C SER A 119 17.98 6.60 -4.88
N ILE A 120 17.08 5.67 -4.51
CA ILE A 120 16.26 4.91 -5.45
C ILE A 120 15.25 5.77 -6.23
N GLU A 121 14.93 6.97 -5.73
CA GLU A 121 14.03 7.93 -6.37
C GLU A 121 14.74 8.90 -7.31
N ASP A 122 16.07 8.90 -7.33
CA ASP A 122 16.82 9.80 -8.20
C ASP A 122 16.71 9.33 -9.67
N THR A 123 16.59 10.30 -10.58
CA THR A 123 16.48 10.07 -12.03
C THR A 123 17.57 10.80 -12.80
N THR A 124 17.92 10.26 -13.97
CA THR A 124 18.82 10.90 -14.95
C THR A 124 18.12 12.05 -15.70
N VAL A 125 18.85 12.78 -16.55
CA VAL A 125 18.27 13.80 -17.44
C VAL A 125 17.20 13.22 -18.37
N LYS A 126 17.28 11.92 -18.69
CA LYS A 126 16.30 11.20 -19.50
C LYS A 126 15.17 10.60 -18.67
N PHE A 127 15.01 11.03 -17.42
CA PHE A 127 14.04 10.50 -16.45
C PHE A 127 14.20 8.99 -16.17
N GLU A 128 15.40 8.43 -16.41
CA GLU A 128 15.66 7.01 -16.16
C GLU A 128 15.94 6.79 -14.67
N THR A 129 15.31 5.77 -14.10
CA THR A 129 15.66 5.26 -12.76
C THR A 129 16.79 4.24 -12.85
N ALA A 130 17.39 3.88 -11.71
CA ALA A 130 18.37 2.78 -11.63
C ALA A 130 17.85 1.46 -12.23
N VAL A 131 16.53 1.21 -12.18
CA VAL A 131 15.89 0.06 -12.80
C VAL A 131 15.94 0.14 -14.33
N HIS A 132 15.69 1.32 -14.92
CA HIS A 132 15.81 1.51 -16.37
C HIS A 132 17.25 1.24 -16.83
N ILE A 133 18.24 1.76 -16.10
CA ILE A 133 19.66 1.56 -16.40
C ILE A 133 20.07 0.08 -16.30
N ALA A 134 19.65 -0.62 -15.25
CA ALA A 134 19.91 -2.06 -15.10
C ALA A 134 19.33 -2.86 -16.26
N VAL A 135 18.11 -2.53 -16.71
CA VAL A 135 17.46 -3.21 -17.84
C VAL A 135 18.17 -2.88 -19.15
N LYS A 136 18.52 -1.61 -19.43
CA LYS A 136 19.24 -1.22 -20.66
C LYS A 136 20.58 -1.95 -20.80
N ASN A 137 21.29 -2.17 -19.69
CA ASN A 137 22.60 -2.83 -19.66
C ASN A 137 22.55 -4.35 -19.45
N ARG A 138 21.36 -4.96 -19.36
CA ARG A 138 21.17 -6.41 -19.09
C ARG A 138 21.76 -6.88 -17.74
N SER A 139 21.79 -5.98 -16.75
CA SER A 139 22.33 -6.21 -15.41
C SER A 139 21.33 -6.95 -14.52
N ILE A 140 21.24 -8.27 -14.66
CA ILE A 140 20.22 -9.10 -14.00
C ILE A 140 20.43 -9.16 -12.48
N ARG A 141 21.69 -9.16 -12.00
CA ARG A 141 21.97 -9.25 -10.56
C ARG A 141 21.58 -7.95 -9.88
N ALA A 142 21.96 -6.81 -10.46
CA ALA A 142 21.53 -5.49 -10.02
C ALA A 142 20.00 -5.37 -10.01
N LEU A 143 19.32 -5.82 -11.07
CA LEU A 143 17.86 -5.79 -11.15
C LEU A 143 17.19 -6.57 -10.02
N LYS A 144 17.71 -7.76 -9.66
CA LYS A 144 17.15 -8.56 -8.55
C LYS A 144 17.30 -7.85 -7.21
N VAL A 145 18.43 -7.20 -6.96
CA VAL A 145 18.66 -6.40 -5.75
C VAL A 145 17.69 -5.22 -5.70
N LEU A 146 17.56 -4.47 -6.80
CA LEU A 146 16.64 -3.32 -6.90
C LEU A 146 15.19 -3.74 -6.66
N LEU A 147 14.71 -4.81 -7.31
CA LEU A 147 13.34 -5.32 -7.10
C LEU A 147 13.13 -5.80 -5.66
N GLY A 148 14.12 -6.52 -5.10
CA GLY A 148 14.06 -6.97 -3.72
C GLY A 148 14.03 -5.82 -2.72
N TRP A 149 14.76 -4.73 -2.99
CA TRP A 149 14.73 -3.53 -2.17
C TRP A 149 13.39 -2.80 -2.27
N LEU A 150 12.90 -2.54 -3.48
CA LEU A 150 11.64 -1.83 -3.75
C LEU A 150 10.44 -2.48 -3.06
N ASN A 151 10.39 -3.81 -3.05
CA ASN A 151 9.36 -4.58 -2.34
C ASN A 151 9.45 -4.35 -0.82
N ARG A 152 10.66 -4.38 -0.23
CA ARG A 152 10.86 -4.15 1.21
C ARG A 152 10.48 -2.74 1.66
N VAL A 153 10.74 -1.72 0.84
CA VAL A 153 10.40 -0.32 1.16
C VAL A 153 9.00 0.10 0.69
N ASN A 154 8.22 -0.83 0.12
CA ASN A 154 6.89 -0.58 -0.43
C ASN A 154 6.86 0.60 -1.43
N LYS A 155 7.86 0.68 -2.32
CA LYS A 155 7.98 1.71 -3.38
C LYS A 155 7.90 1.12 -4.79
N GLU A 156 7.12 0.05 -4.97
CA GLU A 156 6.94 -0.59 -6.28
C GLU A 156 6.39 0.35 -7.37
N ASP A 157 5.77 1.47 -6.96
CA ASP A 157 5.33 2.55 -7.86
C ASP A 157 6.45 3.05 -8.80
N ILE A 158 7.72 3.02 -8.34
CA ILE A 158 8.91 3.43 -9.12
C ILE A 158 9.08 2.58 -10.38
N LEU A 159 8.63 1.32 -10.39
CA LEU A 159 8.75 0.44 -11.55
C LEU A 159 7.85 0.85 -12.72
N ASN A 160 6.82 1.67 -12.45
CA ASN A 160 5.92 2.21 -13.46
C ASN A 160 6.31 3.63 -13.91
N TRP A 161 7.41 4.19 -13.39
CA TRP A 161 7.94 5.47 -13.87
C TRP A 161 8.39 5.33 -15.32
N LYS A 162 8.33 6.44 -16.05
CA LYS A 162 8.61 6.50 -17.47
C LYS A 162 9.89 7.28 -17.71
N ASP A 163 10.68 6.84 -18.68
CA ASP A 163 11.78 7.63 -19.21
C ASP A 163 11.28 8.74 -20.16
N GLU A 164 12.19 9.49 -20.76
CA GLU A 164 11.94 10.60 -21.70
C GLU A 164 11.00 10.22 -22.86
N ASP A 165 11.07 8.97 -23.34
CA ASP A 165 10.23 8.44 -24.41
C ASP A 165 8.87 7.91 -23.90
N GLY A 166 8.60 8.06 -22.61
CA GLY A 166 7.44 7.49 -21.94
C GLY A 166 7.57 5.98 -21.67
N ASN A 167 8.72 5.36 -21.90
CA ASN A 167 8.88 3.92 -21.75
C ASN A 167 9.11 3.55 -20.28
N THR A 168 8.40 2.52 -19.81
CA THR A 168 8.72 1.89 -18.51
C THR A 168 9.86 0.89 -18.67
N ALA A 169 10.45 0.45 -17.57
CA ALA A 169 11.42 -0.66 -17.56
C ALA A 169 10.92 -1.92 -18.31
N LEU A 170 9.61 -2.21 -18.28
CA LEU A 170 9.03 -3.34 -19.02
C LEU A 170 9.07 -3.10 -20.54
N HIS A 171 8.80 -1.89 -21.02
CA HIS A 171 8.90 -1.55 -22.44
C HIS A 171 10.32 -1.76 -22.95
N ILE A 172 11.33 -1.30 -22.18
CA ILE A 172 12.74 -1.49 -22.52
C ILE A 172 13.11 -2.98 -22.53
N ALA A 173 12.67 -3.75 -21.53
CA ALA A 173 12.96 -5.18 -21.45
C ALA A 173 12.39 -5.96 -22.66
N VAL A 174 11.21 -5.56 -23.14
CA VAL A 174 10.64 -6.08 -24.38
C VAL A 174 11.45 -5.60 -25.57
N SER A 175 11.68 -4.30 -25.74
CA SER A 175 12.39 -3.77 -26.93
C SER A 175 13.82 -4.30 -27.08
N THR A 176 14.47 -4.67 -25.97
CA THR A 176 15.83 -5.22 -25.96
C THR A 176 15.88 -6.76 -25.98
N ASN A 177 14.72 -7.42 -26.14
CA ASN A 177 14.53 -8.86 -26.26
C ASN A 177 15.07 -9.68 -25.05
N GLN A 178 14.68 -9.30 -23.83
CA GLN A 178 15.18 -9.89 -22.58
C GLN A 178 14.11 -10.72 -21.83
N PRO A 179 13.89 -12.01 -22.15
CA PRO A 179 12.82 -12.82 -21.57
C PRO A 179 12.95 -13.03 -20.05
N GLN A 180 14.18 -13.17 -19.52
CA GLN A 180 14.40 -13.29 -18.08
C GLN A 180 14.00 -12.03 -17.32
N VAL A 181 14.36 -10.85 -17.83
CA VAL A 181 13.99 -9.56 -17.23
C VAL A 181 12.48 -9.35 -17.28
N VAL A 182 11.83 -9.65 -18.42
CA VAL A 182 10.38 -9.58 -18.56
C VAL A 182 9.69 -10.48 -17.53
N LYS A 183 10.18 -11.71 -17.33
CA LYS A 183 9.64 -12.65 -16.33
C LYS A 183 9.75 -12.12 -14.89
N LEU A 184 10.80 -11.36 -14.58
CA LEU A 184 10.99 -10.74 -13.27
C LEU A 184 10.07 -9.52 -13.09
N LEU A 185 10.03 -8.61 -14.07
CA LEU A 185 9.26 -7.37 -13.99
C LEU A 185 7.75 -7.60 -13.98
N VAL A 186 7.24 -8.53 -14.78
CA VAL A 186 5.81 -8.82 -14.90
C VAL A 186 5.12 -9.13 -13.56
N LYS A 187 5.87 -9.62 -12.57
CA LYS A 187 5.34 -9.92 -11.24
C LYS A 187 5.05 -8.68 -10.38
N HIS A 188 5.72 -7.56 -10.68
CA HIS A 188 5.73 -6.35 -9.84
C HIS A 188 5.24 -5.10 -10.58
N VAL A 189 5.01 -5.18 -11.89
CA VAL A 189 4.75 -4.02 -12.76
C VAL A 189 3.34 -4.08 -13.35
N ASN A 190 2.74 -2.91 -13.58
CA ASN A 190 1.52 -2.81 -14.37
C ASN A 190 1.84 -3.02 -15.86
N VAL A 191 1.45 -4.17 -16.40
CA VAL A 191 1.77 -4.57 -17.79
C VAL A 191 1.05 -3.76 -18.88
N ASN A 192 0.03 -2.98 -18.52
CA ASN A 192 -0.84 -2.26 -19.45
C ASN A 192 -0.59 -0.74 -19.45
N VAL A 193 0.60 -0.31 -19.01
CA VAL A 193 1.01 1.10 -19.11
C VAL A 193 1.30 1.44 -20.57
N LYS A 194 0.89 2.63 -21.01
CA LYS A 194 1.19 3.16 -22.33
C LYS A 194 2.39 4.12 -22.30
N ASN A 195 3.29 4.02 -23.28
CA ASN A 195 4.36 4.99 -23.50
C ASN A 195 3.86 6.28 -24.18
N SER A 196 4.76 7.21 -24.52
CA SER A 196 4.40 8.50 -25.14
C SER A 196 3.76 8.33 -26.53
N ASN A 197 4.04 7.21 -27.21
CA ASN A 197 3.43 6.84 -28.49
C ASN A 197 2.06 6.14 -28.31
N GLY A 198 1.56 6.03 -27.08
CA GLY A 198 0.30 5.34 -26.79
C GLY A 198 0.38 3.82 -26.84
N MET A 199 1.58 3.24 -26.93
CA MET A 199 1.82 1.81 -27.09
C MET A 199 2.04 1.14 -25.73
N THR A 200 1.52 -0.07 -25.57
CA THR A 200 1.84 -0.94 -24.42
C THR A 200 3.05 -1.81 -24.72
N ALA A 201 3.59 -2.47 -23.69
CA ALA A 201 4.65 -3.47 -23.86
C ALA A 201 4.25 -4.61 -24.82
N MET A 202 2.96 -4.97 -24.91
CA MET A 202 2.45 -5.96 -25.88
C MET A 202 2.49 -5.41 -27.31
N ASP A 203 2.17 -4.13 -27.51
CA ASP A 203 2.27 -3.49 -28.83
C ASP A 203 3.74 -3.38 -29.27
N THR A 204 4.64 -3.03 -28.35
CA THR A 204 6.10 -3.01 -28.61
C THR A 204 6.60 -4.38 -29.05
N PHE A 205 6.13 -5.46 -28.41
CA PHE A 205 6.45 -6.84 -28.80
C PHE A 205 5.98 -7.14 -30.24
N HIS A 206 4.75 -6.74 -30.59
CA HIS A 206 4.21 -6.98 -31.94
C HIS A 206 4.93 -6.18 -33.02
N LEU A 207 5.34 -4.94 -32.74
CA LEU A 207 6.06 -4.09 -33.70
C LEU A 207 7.42 -4.65 -34.09
N GLN A 208 8.09 -5.40 -33.22
CA GLN A 208 9.37 -6.04 -33.53
C GLN A 208 9.22 -7.32 -34.38
N GLY A 209 8.01 -7.85 -34.51
CA GLY A 209 7.73 -8.98 -35.39
C GLY A 209 8.57 -10.22 -35.10
N THR A 210 9.19 -10.79 -36.15
CA THR A 210 9.91 -12.07 -36.12
C THR A 210 11.27 -12.04 -35.42
N MET A 211 11.81 -10.85 -35.13
CA MET A 211 13.11 -10.71 -34.45
C MET A 211 13.03 -10.97 -32.94
N GLN A 212 11.81 -11.15 -32.41
CA GLN A 212 11.54 -11.20 -31.00
C GLN A 212 11.44 -12.63 -30.47
N ASN A 213 11.90 -12.85 -29.24
CA ASN A 213 11.77 -14.15 -28.59
C ASN A 213 10.28 -14.42 -28.26
N LEU A 214 9.72 -15.48 -28.84
CA LEU A 214 8.33 -15.88 -28.65
C LEU A 214 7.95 -16.11 -27.16
N GLU A 215 8.92 -16.46 -26.32
CA GLU A 215 8.71 -16.59 -24.87
C GLU A 215 8.25 -15.28 -24.23
N ILE A 216 8.68 -14.12 -24.73
CA ILE A 216 8.23 -12.81 -24.21
C ILE A 216 6.72 -12.65 -24.42
N GLY A 217 6.22 -12.97 -25.62
CA GLY A 217 4.79 -12.92 -25.92
C GLY A 217 3.99 -13.88 -25.03
N LYS A 218 4.50 -15.09 -24.76
CA LYS A 218 3.88 -16.04 -23.82
C LYS A 218 3.87 -15.53 -22.38
N ILE A 219 4.92 -14.84 -21.93
CA ILE A 219 4.99 -14.27 -20.58
C ILE A 219 3.99 -13.12 -20.45
N LEU A 220 3.95 -12.21 -21.43
CA LEU A 220 3.01 -11.08 -21.45
C LEU A 220 1.55 -11.53 -21.52
N SER A 221 1.24 -12.55 -22.32
CA SER A 221 -0.12 -13.09 -22.40
C SER A 221 -0.57 -13.75 -21.08
N ARG A 222 0.30 -14.52 -20.43
CA ARG A 222 0.05 -15.06 -19.07
C ARG A 222 -0.18 -13.95 -18.04
N ALA A 223 0.49 -12.82 -18.21
CA ALA A 223 0.32 -11.63 -17.37
C ALA A 223 -0.95 -10.82 -17.65
N ARG A 224 -1.78 -11.25 -18.62
CA ARG A 224 -2.96 -10.50 -19.12
C ARG A 224 -2.59 -9.11 -19.66
N ALA A 225 -1.41 -8.99 -20.28
CA ALA A 225 -1.05 -7.81 -21.04
C ALA A 225 -1.98 -7.68 -22.26
N LYS A 226 -2.45 -6.47 -22.52
CA LYS A 226 -3.36 -6.14 -23.61
C LYS A 226 -2.71 -5.11 -24.52
N THR A 227 -3.03 -5.18 -25.80
CA THR A 227 -2.70 -4.14 -26.79
C THR A 227 -3.46 -2.85 -26.50
N ALA A 228 -2.87 -1.71 -26.86
CA ALA A 228 -3.44 -0.39 -26.61
C ALA A 228 -4.84 -0.19 -27.19
N SER A 229 -5.14 -0.85 -28.31
CA SER A 229 -6.46 -0.88 -28.96
C SER A 229 -7.54 -1.55 -28.11
N ASN A 230 -7.17 -2.57 -27.35
CA ASN A 230 -8.08 -3.33 -26.47
C ASN A 230 -8.23 -2.70 -25.07
N LEU A 231 -7.47 -1.63 -24.79
CA LEU A 231 -7.59 -0.84 -23.57
C LEU A 231 -8.69 0.21 -23.74
N THR A 232 -9.93 -0.19 -23.45
CA THR A 232 -11.12 0.66 -23.40
C THR A 232 -11.12 1.56 -22.16
N SER A 233 -10.31 2.62 -22.16
CA SER A 233 -10.65 3.86 -21.45
C SER A 233 -9.57 4.93 -21.67
N ASN A 234 -9.92 5.98 -22.41
CA ASN A 234 -9.17 7.24 -22.45
C ASN A 234 -9.59 8.14 -21.27
N MET A 235 -9.62 7.61 -20.04
CA MET A 235 -9.82 8.49 -18.89
C MET A 235 -8.54 9.30 -18.74
N THR A 236 -8.60 10.61 -18.96
CA THR A 236 -7.42 11.48 -18.84
C THR A 236 -7.20 11.90 -17.38
N LEU A 237 -6.01 12.44 -17.08
CA LEU A 237 -5.74 13.01 -15.75
C LEU A 237 -6.69 14.18 -15.45
N ARG A 238 -7.05 14.98 -16.47
CA ARG A 238 -8.05 16.03 -16.37
C ARG A 238 -9.41 15.47 -15.96
N ASP A 239 -9.86 14.41 -16.63
CA ASP A 239 -11.14 13.76 -16.31
C ASP A 239 -11.17 13.14 -14.92
N TYR A 240 -10.01 12.70 -14.41
CA TYR A 240 -9.89 12.23 -13.03
C TYR A 240 -10.02 13.37 -12.02
N LEU A 241 -9.30 14.47 -12.24
CA LEU A 241 -9.32 15.63 -11.33
C LEU A 241 -10.67 16.38 -11.37
N SER A 242 -11.40 16.33 -12.48
CA SER A 242 -12.74 16.92 -12.61
C SER A 242 -13.87 16.01 -12.09
N ARG A 243 -13.57 14.75 -11.75
CA ARG A 243 -14.57 13.82 -11.24
C ARG A 243 -14.90 14.13 -9.79
N ASN A 244 -16.18 14.00 -9.43
CA ASN A 244 -16.60 14.03 -8.03
C ASN A 244 -15.82 12.99 -7.21
N LEU A 245 -15.39 13.38 -6.01
CA LEU A 245 -14.64 12.51 -5.11
C LEU A 245 -15.46 11.26 -4.81
N SER A 246 -14.83 10.09 -4.93
CA SER A 246 -15.45 8.85 -4.44
C SER A 246 -15.46 8.82 -2.93
N LEU A 247 -16.26 7.94 -2.33
CA LEU A 247 -16.29 7.77 -0.88
C LEU A 247 -14.91 7.49 -0.27
N ILE A 248 -14.02 6.84 -1.02
CA ILE A 248 -12.65 6.58 -0.59
C ILE A 248 -11.78 7.82 -0.71
N ASP A 249 -11.96 8.64 -1.75
CA ASP A 249 -11.25 9.92 -1.85
C ASP A 249 -11.67 10.88 -0.73
N ILE A 250 -12.97 10.90 -0.39
CA ILE A 250 -13.54 11.65 0.74
C ILE A 250 -12.94 11.13 2.04
N ARG A 251 -12.98 9.82 2.26
CA ARG A 251 -12.36 9.17 3.42
C ARG A 251 -10.88 9.55 3.53
N ASP A 252 -10.10 9.39 2.47
CA ASP A 252 -8.67 9.67 2.46
C ASP A 252 -8.36 11.14 2.73
N LYS A 253 -9.22 12.06 2.27
CA LYS A 253 -9.16 13.49 2.55
C LYS A 253 -9.39 13.79 4.04
N TYR A 254 -10.46 13.27 4.63
CA TYR A 254 -10.84 13.59 6.01
C TYR A 254 -10.06 12.81 7.07
N LEU A 255 -9.69 11.56 6.77
CA LEU A 255 -8.83 10.74 7.64
C LEU A 255 -7.34 10.95 7.34
N GLY A 256 -6.99 11.90 6.47
CA GLY A 256 -5.61 12.35 6.26
C GLY A 256 -4.63 11.29 5.79
N ILE A 257 -5.00 10.41 4.85
CA ILE A 257 -4.04 9.45 4.24
C ILE A 257 -2.98 10.18 3.41
N TYR A 258 -3.28 11.39 2.93
CA TYR A 258 -2.38 12.19 2.12
C TYR A 258 -1.67 13.33 2.88
N SER A 259 -2.08 13.67 4.11
CA SER A 259 -1.46 14.75 4.87
C SER A 259 -0.36 14.19 5.77
N ARG A 260 0.88 14.59 5.49
CA ARG A 260 2.09 14.11 6.16
C ARG A 260 2.26 14.63 7.60
N ASN A 261 1.37 15.51 8.06
CA ASN A 261 1.39 16.07 9.41
C ASN A 261 0.07 15.76 10.15
N ASN A 262 0.21 15.09 11.31
CA ASN A 262 -0.73 15.00 12.44
C ASN A 262 -2.19 14.58 12.16
N CYS A 263 -2.42 13.41 11.55
CA CYS A 263 -3.78 12.84 11.41
C CYS A 263 -3.91 11.35 11.80
N SER A 264 -2.86 10.74 12.33
CA SER A 264 -2.96 9.44 13.04
C SER A 264 -4.01 9.50 14.15
N ASP A 265 -4.08 10.66 14.82
CA ASP A 265 -4.87 10.85 16.02
C ASP A 265 -6.37 10.87 15.72
N ILE A 266 -6.78 11.48 14.60
CA ILE A 266 -8.20 11.49 14.18
C ILE A 266 -8.66 10.07 13.85
N ARG A 267 -7.85 9.29 13.12
CA ARG A 267 -8.20 7.88 12.85
C ARG A 267 -8.30 7.05 14.12
N ALA A 268 -7.35 7.24 15.03
CA ALA A 268 -7.34 6.55 16.31
C ALA A 268 -8.59 6.91 17.13
N VAL A 269 -8.93 8.20 17.23
CA VAL A 269 -10.13 8.68 17.93
C VAL A 269 -11.40 8.11 17.30
N VAL A 270 -11.55 8.16 15.97
CA VAL A 270 -12.71 7.62 15.27
C VAL A 270 -12.85 6.11 15.49
N LEU A 271 -11.74 5.36 15.45
CA LEU A 271 -11.76 3.92 15.74
C LEU A 271 -12.15 3.64 17.18
N VAL A 272 -11.59 4.36 18.15
CA VAL A 272 -11.91 4.19 19.57
C VAL A 272 -13.40 4.46 19.81
N VAL A 273 -13.94 5.56 19.29
CA VAL A 273 -15.37 5.89 19.42
C VAL A 273 -16.25 4.83 18.76
N ALA A 274 -15.91 4.37 17.55
CA ALA A 274 -16.67 3.33 16.87
C ALA A 274 -16.64 1.99 17.64
N ILE A 275 -15.48 1.61 18.20
CA ILE A 275 -15.35 0.40 19.02
C ILE A 275 -16.18 0.52 20.31
N LEU A 276 -16.20 1.68 20.96
CA LEU A 276 -17.04 1.93 22.14
C LEU A 276 -18.54 1.80 21.82
N ILE A 277 -18.98 2.31 20.67
CA ILE A 277 -20.39 2.16 20.25
C ILE A 277 -20.70 0.69 19.92
N VAL A 278 -19.82 0.00 19.19
CA VAL A 278 -19.98 -1.44 18.87
C VAL A 278 -20.07 -2.27 20.15
N THR A 279 -19.19 -2.04 21.11
CA THR A 279 -19.19 -2.77 22.38
C THR A 279 -20.44 -2.48 23.21
N ALA A 280 -20.84 -1.22 23.34
CA ALA A 280 -22.06 -0.84 24.06
C ALA A 280 -23.32 -1.45 23.43
N THR A 281 -23.44 -1.37 22.11
CA THR A 281 -24.62 -1.89 21.36
C THR A 281 -24.64 -3.41 21.32
N TYR A 282 -23.49 -4.09 21.27
CA TYR A 282 -23.40 -5.54 21.38
C TYR A 282 -23.86 -6.02 22.77
N GLN A 283 -23.39 -5.37 23.84
CA GLN A 283 -23.83 -5.67 25.20
C GLN A 283 -25.33 -5.40 25.39
N ALA A 284 -25.82 -4.25 24.94
CA ALA A 284 -27.24 -3.90 25.02
C ALA A 284 -28.15 -4.87 24.23
N GLY A 285 -27.65 -5.42 23.12
CA GLY A 285 -28.36 -6.45 22.36
C GLY A 285 -28.45 -7.80 23.10
N LEU A 286 -27.41 -8.16 23.85
CA LEU A 286 -27.34 -9.37 24.69
C LEU A 286 -27.97 -9.23 26.07
N GLN A 287 -28.30 -8.01 26.49
CA GLN A 287 -28.91 -7.72 27.79
C GLN A 287 -30.01 -6.67 27.59
N PRO A 288 -31.09 -7.03 26.87
CA PRO A 288 -32.15 -6.08 26.59
C PRO A 288 -32.92 -5.72 27.87
N PRO A 289 -33.48 -4.50 27.92
CA PRO A 289 -34.31 -4.08 29.03
C PRO A 289 -35.49 -5.03 29.22
N GLY A 290 -35.67 -5.54 30.44
CA GLY A 290 -36.68 -6.53 30.79
C GLY A 290 -36.17 -7.96 30.91
N GLY A 291 -34.95 -8.25 30.45
CA GLY A 291 -34.30 -9.55 30.66
C GLY A 291 -34.91 -10.73 29.90
N TYR A 292 -34.57 -11.93 30.36
CA TYR A 292 -34.86 -13.21 29.72
C TYR A 292 -35.74 -14.09 30.60
N TRP A 293 -36.60 -14.88 29.97
CA TRP A 293 -37.28 -15.98 30.65
C TRP A 293 -36.26 -17.03 31.10
N GLN A 294 -36.39 -17.47 32.35
CA GLN A 294 -35.50 -18.49 32.95
C GLN A 294 -36.06 -19.90 32.78
N ASP A 295 -37.35 -20.02 32.49
CA ASP A 295 -38.11 -21.26 32.37
C ASP A 295 -38.84 -21.37 31.03
N ASN A 296 -39.41 -22.56 30.77
CA ASN A 296 -40.22 -22.84 29.60
C ASN A 296 -41.69 -22.91 30.01
N TYR A 297 -42.54 -22.09 29.41
CA TYR A 297 -43.98 -22.10 29.63
C TYR A 297 -44.74 -22.29 28.31
N LYS A 298 -45.49 -23.39 28.23
CA LYS A 298 -46.41 -23.67 27.12
C LYS A 298 -47.81 -23.85 27.70
N PRO A 299 -48.77 -22.97 27.40
CA PRO A 299 -50.14 -23.13 27.89
C PRO A 299 -50.74 -24.40 27.29
N ALA A 300 -51.42 -25.20 28.11
CA ALA A 300 -52.13 -26.37 27.65
C ALA A 300 -53.20 -25.94 26.63
N THR A 301 -53.16 -26.49 25.42
CA THR A 301 -54.28 -26.39 24.49
C THR A 301 -55.45 -27.16 25.10
N THR A 302 -56.40 -26.45 25.68
CA THR A 302 -57.70 -27.00 26.07
C THR A 302 -58.43 -27.43 24.81
N ASN A 303 -58.19 -28.68 24.40
CA ASN A 303 -59.16 -29.40 23.59
C ASN A 303 -60.33 -29.72 24.52
N ASN A 304 -61.52 -29.25 24.16
CA ASN A 304 -62.76 -29.50 24.88
C ASN A 304 -62.91 -30.97 25.28
N GLY A 305 -62.95 -31.20 26.59
CA GLY A 305 -63.27 -32.45 27.24
C GLY A 305 -63.56 -32.18 28.71
N SER A 306 -64.78 -31.69 28.98
CA SER A 306 -65.50 -31.68 30.27
C SER A 306 -64.75 -31.18 31.53
N SER A 307 -65.09 -29.94 31.91
CA SER A 307 -65.39 -29.49 33.26
C SER A 307 -64.95 -30.37 34.45
N SER A 308 -63.94 -29.92 35.19
CA SER A 308 -64.06 -29.85 36.65
C SER A 308 -63.10 -28.78 37.16
N ALA A 309 -63.70 -27.69 37.66
CA ALA A 309 -62.99 -26.66 38.40
C ALA A 309 -62.56 -27.24 39.75
N ASN A 310 -61.30 -27.03 40.11
CA ASN A 310 -60.94 -26.72 41.49
C ASN A 310 -59.62 -25.95 41.51
N ASN A 311 -59.77 -24.66 41.76
CA ASN A 311 -58.70 -23.73 42.08
C ASN A 311 -57.94 -24.20 43.31
N THR A 312 -56.62 -24.30 43.21
CA THR A 312 -55.74 -23.91 44.32
C THR A 312 -54.66 -22.98 43.77
N ASN A 313 -54.64 -21.80 44.38
CA ASN A 313 -53.76 -20.68 44.16
C ASN A 313 -52.30 -21.05 43.86
N THR A 314 -51.85 -20.76 42.65
CA THR A 314 -50.51 -20.22 42.42
C THR A 314 -50.66 -18.82 41.85
N THR A 315 -50.63 -17.84 42.75
CA THR A 315 -50.57 -16.42 42.47
C THR A 315 -49.19 -16.04 41.90
N LEU A 316 -48.88 -16.53 40.70
CA LEU A 316 -47.73 -16.10 39.90
C LEU A 316 -48.17 -15.89 38.43
N GLY A 317 -48.77 -14.73 38.18
CA GLY A 317 -48.79 -14.08 36.85
C GLY A 317 -49.91 -14.51 35.90
N GLN A 318 -51.08 -13.88 36.01
CA GLN A 318 -52.22 -13.96 35.09
C GLN A 318 -51.97 -13.42 33.64
N ASP A 319 -50.72 -13.27 33.20
CA ASP A 319 -50.34 -12.70 31.88
C ASP A 319 -49.15 -13.43 31.22
N GLN A 320 -48.90 -14.70 31.57
CA GLN A 320 -47.76 -15.43 31.00
C GLN A 320 -48.05 -15.86 29.55
N ARG A 321 -47.46 -15.14 28.59
CA ARG A 321 -47.41 -15.55 27.17
C ARG A 321 -46.59 -16.85 27.04
N PRO A 322 -46.89 -17.73 26.07
CA PRO A 322 -46.02 -18.88 25.78
C PRO A 322 -44.59 -18.41 25.51
N HIS A 323 -43.63 -18.99 26.21
CA HIS A 323 -42.23 -18.61 26.14
C HIS A 323 -41.31 -19.80 26.38
N ASN A 324 -40.10 -19.72 25.82
CA ASN A 324 -39.01 -20.63 26.13
C ASN A 324 -37.91 -19.89 26.87
N ALA A 325 -37.14 -20.62 27.69
CA ALA A 325 -35.97 -20.11 28.37
C ALA A 325 -34.99 -19.49 27.35
N GLY A 326 -34.43 -18.33 27.70
CA GLY A 326 -33.55 -17.56 26.82
C GLY A 326 -34.28 -16.63 25.83
N GLN A 327 -35.61 -16.59 25.82
CA GLN A 327 -36.37 -15.58 25.07
C GLN A 327 -36.56 -14.29 25.87
N ILE A 328 -36.68 -13.16 25.17
CA ILE A 328 -36.87 -11.84 25.81
C ILE A 328 -38.26 -11.72 26.46
N ILE A 329 -38.36 -11.01 27.59
CA ILE A 329 -39.62 -10.73 28.32
C ILE A 329 -40.37 -9.49 27.75
N MET A 330 -39.65 -8.54 27.14
CA MET A 330 -40.19 -7.29 26.59
C MET A 330 -41.39 -7.46 25.62
N LYS A 331 -42.30 -6.47 25.64
CA LYS A 331 -43.47 -6.40 24.74
C LYS A 331 -43.05 -6.25 23.26
N PRO A 332 -43.80 -6.82 22.29
CA PRO A 332 -43.48 -6.81 20.87
C PRO A 332 -43.09 -5.45 20.28
N PHE A 333 -43.88 -4.40 20.54
CA PHE A 333 -43.65 -3.06 19.98
C PHE A 333 -42.31 -2.45 20.46
N ASN A 334 -42.07 -2.48 21.76
CA ASN A 334 -40.83 -1.96 22.36
C ASN A 334 -39.61 -2.79 21.92
N LEU A 335 -39.80 -4.09 21.69
CA LEU A 335 -38.77 -5.00 21.22
C LEU A 335 -38.29 -4.65 19.81
N PHE A 336 -39.19 -4.48 18.85
CA PHE A 336 -38.77 -4.06 17.51
C PHE A 336 -38.15 -2.67 17.50
N TYR A 337 -38.71 -1.72 18.25
CA TYR A 337 -38.19 -0.36 18.33
C TYR A 337 -36.74 -0.32 18.86
N PHE A 338 -36.51 -0.94 20.03
CA PHE A 338 -35.19 -0.98 20.66
C PHE A 338 -34.15 -1.67 19.76
N PHE A 339 -34.45 -2.87 19.25
CA PHE A 339 -33.50 -3.62 18.44
C PHE A 339 -33.25 -2.99 17.06
N THR A 340 -34.21 -2.25 16.51
CA THR A 340 -34.00 -1.49 15.26
C THR A 340 -32.95 -0.38 15.48
N LEU A 341 -33.12 0.44 16.52
CA LEU A 341 -32.18 1.51 16.83
C LEU A 341 -30.81 0.97 17.24
N ASN A 342 -30.77 -0.06 18.10
CA ASN A 342 -29.53 -0.68 18.55
C ASN A 342 -28.76 -1.31 17.38
N SER A 343 -29.44 -2.03 16.50
CA SER A 343 -28.81 -2.67 15.35
C SER A 343 -28.33 -1.63 14.33
N LEU A 344 -29.07 -0.54 14.12
CA LEU A 344 -28.64 0.55 13.24
C LEU A 344 -27.33 1.18 13.74
N ALA A 345 -27.24 1.50 15.04
CA ALA A 345 -26.02 2.03 15.65
C ALA A 345 -24.84 1.04 15.56
N PHE A 346 -25.09 -0.25 15.80
CA PHE A 346 -24.09 -1.32 15.66
C PHE A 346 -23.56 -1.42 14.22
N TYR A 347 -24.46 -1.54 13.24
CA TYR A 347 -24.09 -1.71 11.82
C TYR A 347 -23.38 -0.47 11.26
N ILE A 348 -23.82 0.75 11.58
CA ILE A 348 -23.13 1.98 11.15
C ILE A 348 -21.73 2.05 11.77
N SER A 349 -21.57 1.66 13.03
CA SER A 349 -20.27 1.69 13.70
C SER A 349 -19.31 0.63 13.14
N VAL A 350 -19.79 -0.59 12.88
CA VAL A 350 -19.00 -1.63 12.20
C VAL A 350 -18.63 -1.19 10.78
N TRP A 351 -19.56 -0.58 10.04
CA TRP A 351 -19.28 -0.03 8.72
C TRP A 351 -18.17 1.02 8.74
N THR A 352 -18.21 1.96 9.71
CA THR A 352 -17.14 2.94 9.93
C THR A 352 -15.79 2.25 10.20
N ILE A 353 -15.76 1.24 11.08
CA ILE A 353 -14.55 0.47 11.37
C ILE A 353 -13.98 -0.16 10.09
N LEU A 354 -14.81 -0.80 9.28
CA LEU A 354 -14.38 -1.42 8.02
C LEU A 354 -13.81 -0.38 7.05
N VAL A 355 -14.47 0.77 6.89
CA VAL A 355 -14.02 1.87 6.01
C VAL A 355 -12.67 2.43 6.46
N VAL A 356 -12.43 2.55 7.77
CA VAL A 356 -11.18 3.11 8.34
C VAL A 356 -10.02 2.11 8.26
N ILE A 357 -10.25 0.83 8.58
CA ILE A 357 -9.21 -0.22 8.59
C ILE A 357 -8.73 -0.57 7.18
N THR A 358 -9.59 -0.35 6.20
CA THR A 358 -9.29 -0.52 4.79
C THR A 358 -7.94 0.13 4.40
N GLY A 359 -6.97 -0.68 3.98
CA GLY A 359 -5.66 -0.22 3.49
C GLY A 359 -4.54 -0.23 4.53
N LEU A 360 -4.81 -0.66 5.77
CA LEU A 360 -3.78 -0.93 6.78
C LEU A 360 -3.09 -2.29 6.52
N PRO A 361 -1.81 -2.45 6.91
CA PRO A 361 -1.20 -3.78 6.97
C PRO A 361 -2.04 -4.67 7.90
N PHE A 362 -2.25 -5.93 7.51
CA PHE A 362 -3.11 -6.92 8.20
C PHE A 362 -4.63 -6.64 8.18
N SER A 363 -5.12 -5.71 7.36
CA SER A 363 -6.57 -5.42 7.28
C SER A 363 -7.42 -6.68 7.07
N MET A 364 -6.94 -7.64 6.26
CA MET A 364 -7.65 -8.91 5.99
C MET A 364 -8.03 -9.68 7.26
N ILE A 365 -7.16 -9.73 8.26
CA ILE A 365 -7.44 -10.44 9.52
C ILE A 365 -8.59 -9.75 10.26
N LEU A 366 -8.54 -8.41 10.35
CA LEU A 366 -9.58 -7.62 11.01
C LEU A 366 -10.93 -7.71 10.27
N TYR A 367 -10.90 -7.82 8.94
CA TYR A 367 -12.10 -8.09 8.12
C TYR A 367 -12.73 -9.45 8.47
N ILE A 368 -11.92 -10.48 8.68
CA ILE A 368 -12.39 -11.82 9.08
C ILE A 368 -12.95 -11.79 10.51
N CYS A 369 -12.26 -11.14 11.45
CA CYS A 369 -12.73 -11.03 12.84
C CYS A 369 -14.09 -10.31 12.94
N THR A 370 -14.24 -9.19 12.24
CA THR A 370 -15.51 -8.45 12.20
C THR A 370 -16.63 -9.28 11.56
N PHE A 371 -16.30 -10.21 10.65
CA PHE A 371 -17.31 -11.03 9.97
C PHE A 371 -17.89 -12.05 10.94
N PHE A 372 -17.02 -12.71 11.72
CA PHE A 372 -17.45 -13.58 12.80
C PHE A 372 -18.21 -12.83 13.90
N LEU A 373 -17.84 -11.57 14.21
CA LEU A 373 -18.59 -10.74 15.14
C LEU A 373 -20.04 -10.51 14.63
N LEU A 374 -20.21 -10.09 13.38
CA LEU A 374 -21.53 -9.86 12.78
C LEU A 374 -22.36 -11.15 12.70
N LEU A 375 -21.73 -12.28 12.37
CA LEU A 375 -22.39 -13.58 12.35
C LEU A 375 -22.84 -14.02 13.76
N SER A 376 -22.01 -13.79 14.78
CA SER A 376 -22.36 -14.09 16.17
C SER A 376 -23.53 -13.24 16.66
N TYR A 377 -23.55 -11.94 16.32
CA TYR A 377 -24.63 -11.02 16.65
C TYR A 377 -25.94 -11.46 15.97
N TYR A 378 -25.87 -11.82 14.69
CA TYR A 378 -27.03 -12.36 13.96
C TYR A 378 -27.57 -13.65 14.60
N ALA A 379 -26.71 -14.63 14.88
CA ALA A 379 -27.11 -15.88 15.51
C ALA A 379 -27.77 -15.65 16.88
N SER A 380 -27.22 -14.72 17.66
CA SER A 380 -27.78 -14.31 18.95
C SER A 380 -29.20 -13.75 18.78
N LEU A 381 -29.43 -12.79 17.88
CA LEU A 381 -30.75 -12.21 17.65
C LEU A 381 -31.79 -13.26 17.19
N VAL A 382 -31.39 -14.20 16.34
CA VAL A 382 -32.30 -15.28 15.90
C VAL A 382 -32.77 -16.14 17.08
N SER A 383 -31.89 -16.41 18.04
CA SER A 383 -32.18 -17.24 19.23
C SER A 383 -33.02 -16.51 20.29
N ILE A 384 -32.74 -15.21 20.48
CA ILE A 384 -33.28 -14.37 21.54
C ILE A 384 -34.73 -13.95 21.26
N PHE A 385 -35.10 -13.78 19.99
CA PHE A 385 -36.44 -13.33 19.60
C PHE A 385 -37.51 -14.40 19.88
N PRO A 386 -38.62 -14.05 20.56
CA PRO A 386 -39.65 -15.02 20.94
C PRO A 386 -40.35 -15.63 19.72
N SER A 387 -40.78 -16.88 19.83
CA SER A 387 -41.63 -17.56 18.83
C SER A 387 -43.06 -17.62 19.37
N GLN A 388 -43.98 -16.84 18.79
CA GLN A 388 -45.40 -16.90 19.14
C GLN A 388 -46.20 -17.63 18.06
N PRO A 389 -46.53 -18.92 18.25
CA PRO A 389 -47.23 -19.71 17.23
C PRO A 389 -48.66 -19.23 16.98
N ASN A 390 -49.27 -18.50 17.92
CA ASN A 390 -50.68 -18.13 17.86
C ASN A 390 -50.95 -16.82 17.09
N SER A 391 -49.92 -16.05 16.72
CA SER A 391 -50.06 -14.77 16.02
C SER A 391 -49.24 -14.77 14.73
N SER A 392 -49.91 -14.94 13.59
CA SER A 392 -49.30 -14.91 12.26
C SER A 392 -48.58 -13.58 11.99
N SER A 393 -49.17 -12.45 12.37
CA SER A 393 -48.58 -11.11 12.18
C SER A 393 -47.21 -10.94 12.87
N PHE A 394 -47.06 -11.42 14.10
CA PHE A 394 -45.80 -11.33 14.84
C PHE A 394 -44.72 -12.24 14.24
N THR A 395 -45.10 -13.45 13.81
CA THR A 395 -44.18 -14.39 13.16
C THR A 395 -43.65 -13.82 11.85
N THR A 396 -44.52 -13.20 11.03
CA THR A 396 -44.11 -12.49 9.82
C THR A 396 -43.22 -11.29 10.13
N ALA A 397 -43.56 -10.47 11.12
CA ALA A 397 -42.73 -9.32 11.51
C ALA A 397 -41.32 -9.74 11.98
N ARG A 398 -41.22 -10.84 12.75
CA ARG A 398 -39.95 -11.42 13.18
C ARG A 398 -39.12 -11.89 11.99
N THR A 399 -39.69 -12.66 11.07
CA THR A 399 -38.94 -13.19 9.92
C THR A 399 -38.48 -12.07 9.00
N SER A 400 -39.33 -11.06 8.75
CA SER A 400 -38.95 -9.85 7.99
C SER A 400 -37.82 -9.07 8.67
N PHE A 401 -37.85 -8.91 9.99
CA PHE A 401 -36.82 -8.19 10.75
C PHE A 401 -35.47 -8.93 10.71
N ILE A 402 -35.46 -10.24 10.93
CA ILE A 402 -34.25 -11.07 10.86
C ILE A 402 -33.66 -11.05 9.45
N PHE A 403 -34.51 -11.13 8.42
CA PHE A 403 -34.08 -11.02 7.03
C PHE A 403 -33.47 -9.66 6.72
N PHE A 404 -34.08 -8.57 7.19
CA PHE A 404 -33.55 -7.21 7.03
C PHE A 404 -32.17 -7.06 7.68
N ILE A 405 -31.99 -7.59 8.89
CA ILE A 405 -30.70 -7.63 9.59
C ILE A 405 -29.66 -8.38 8.78
N TYR A 406 -30.00 -9.56 8.24
CA TYR A 406 -29.09 -10.34 7.40
C TYR A 406 -28.65 -9.55 6.16
N VAL A 407 -29.61 -8.95 5.43
CA VAL A 407 -29.32 -8.12 4.24
C VAL A 407 -28.44 -6.92 4.62
N SER A 408 -28.72 -6.27 5.75
CA SER A 408 -27.91 -5.15 6.23
C SER A 408 -26.47 -5.55 6.55
N ALA A 409 -26.25 -6.72 7.16
CA ALA A 409 -24.92 -7.23 7.46
C ALA A 409 -24.11 -7.51 6.18
N VAL A 410 -24.77 -8.06 5.15
CA VAL A 410 -24.14 -8.26 3.83
C VAL A 410 -23.81 -6.92 3.17
N ALA A 411 -24.71 -5.94 3.23
CA ALA A 411 -24.51 -4.62 2.65
C ALA A 411 -23.32 -3.87 3.30
N VAL A 412 -23.17 -3.98 4.63
CA VAL A 412 -22.06 -3.39 5.39
C VAL A 412 -20.70 -3.90 4.89
N TYR A 413 -20.60 -5.16 4.44
CA TYR A 413 -19.39 -5.73 3.84
C TYR A 413 -19.22 -5.41 2.35
N ALA A 414 -20.29 -5.56 1.58
CA ALA A 414 -20.23 -5.42 0.13
C ALA A 414 -19.88 -3.98 -0.29
N PHE A 415 -20.40 -2.99 0.41
CA PHE A 415 -20.26 -1.60 -0.02
C PHE A 415 -18.82 -1.06 0.09
N PRO A 416 -18.10 -1.20 1.22
CA PRO A 416 -16.70 -0.78 1.31
C PRO A 416 -15.77 -1.57 0.37
N SER A 417 -16.01 -2.89 0.23
CA SER A 417 -15.17 -3.75 -0.62
C SER A 417 -15.32 -3.43 -2.12
N ILE A 418 -16.54 -3.18 -2.59
CA ILE A 418 -16.78 -2.75 -3.98
C ILE A 418 -16.20 -1.35 -4.22
N ALA A 419 -16.41 -0.42 -3.28
CA ALA A 419 -15.84 0.92 -3.36
C ALA A 419 -14.32 0.85 -3.49
N LEU A 420 -13.66 0.00 -2.68
CA LEU A 420 -12.22 -0.21 -2.70
C LEU A 420 -11.69 -0.73 -4.01
N PHE A 421 -12.34 -1.77 -4.51
CA PHE A 421 -11.93 -2.37 -5.76
C PHE A 421 -12.06 -1.36 -6.92
N LYS A 422 -13.13 -0.56 -6.92
CA LYS A 422 -13.33 0.51 -7.89
C LYS A 422 -12.28 1.61 -7.74
N HIS A 423 -11.96 2.03 -6.52
CA HIS A 423 -10.95 3.05 -6.25
C HIS A 423 -9.54 2.59 -6.61
N GLY A 424 -9.14 1.38 -6.21
CA GLY A 424 -7.84 0.80 -6.55
C GLY A 424 -7.62 0.67 -8.06
N ARG A 425 -8.67 0.27 -8.81
CA ARG A 425 -8.62 0.29 -10.29
C ARG A 425 -8.38 1.69 -10.85
N VAL A 426 -9.01 2.72 -10.28
CA VAL A 426 -8.84 4.11 -10.73
C VAL A 426 -7.47 4.65 -10.30
N LYS A 427 -7.02 4.39 -9.07
CA LYS A 427 -5.70 4.80 -8.57
C LYS A 427 -4.59 4.21 -9.41
N ASN A 428 -4.65 2.92 -9.74
CA ASN A 428 -3.64 2.28 -10.60
C ASN A 428 -3.62 2.89 -12.02
N ARG A 429 -4.79 3.32 -12.54
CA ARG A 429 -4.86 4.09 -13.79
C ARG A 429 -4.23 5.47 -13.64
N VAL A 430 -4.50 6.19 -12.55
CA VAL A 430 -3.89 7.50 -12.28
C VAL A 430 -2.38 7.39 -12.12
N VAL A 431 -1.87 6.39 -11.40
CA VAL A 431 -0.43 6.13 -11.30
C VAL A 431 0.18 5.90 -12.68
N SER A 432 -0.49 5.16 -13.57
CA SER A 432 -0.03 4.99 -14.96
C SER A 432 -0.07 6.28 -15.80
N MET A 433 -0.91 7.24 -15.43
CA MET A 433 -1.01 8.56 -16.07
C MET A 433 -0.03 9.58 -15.49
N ARG A 434 0.31 9.48 -14.20
CA ARG A 434 1.22 10.39 -13.47
C ARG A 434 2.69 10.19 -13.86
N GLY A 435 2.96 9.54 -14.99
CA GLY A 435 4.28 9.08 -15.42
C GLY A 435 5.34 10.15 -15.68
N ASN A 436 5.12 11.42 -15.31
CA ASN A 436 6.13 12.46 -15.39
C ASN A 436 6.39 13.01 -13.99
N ARG A 437 7.61 12.80 -13.50
CA ARG A 437 8.21 13.64 -12.46
C ARG A 437 9.45 14.28 -13.04
#